data_AF-A0A7R9DND1-F1
#
_entry.id   AF-A0A7R9DND1-F1
#
_cell.length_a   1.000
_cell.length_b   1.000
_cell.length_c   1.000
_cell.angle_alpha   90.00
_cell.angle_beta   90.00
_cell.angle_gamma   90.00
#
_symmetry.space_group_name_H-M   'P 1'
#
loop_
_entity.id
_entity.type
_entity.pdbx_description
1 polymer ?
#
loop_
_entity_poly.entity_id
_entity_poly.type
_entity_poly.pdbx_seq_one_letter_code
_entity_poly.pdbx_strand_id
1 'polypeptide(L)'
;PEHSRIRRQSGGGFTVDATRTQGGGTLVSAQGTSTVWRSTDRQSQVDLNGHVSRVYGGPGGNSPPTYGGGASFNHNGRGGVGLDVSRTPGYGTQLSAQAQANLWRSRDGMSSLDATGSYSRNYGGPYGTGRPNYGGFINFNHRF
;
A
#
# COMPACT_ATOMS: atom_id res chain seq x y z
N PRO A 1 32.15 -18.62 16.98
CA PRO A 1 31.14 -18.86 15.92
C PRO A 1 29.72 -18.66 16.48
N GLU A 2 29.23 -17.42 16.49
CA GLU A 2 27.89 -17.08 16.96
C GLU A 2 26.87 -17.42 15.87
N HIS A 3 26.00 -18.39 16.16
CA HIS A 3 24.86 -18.71 15.32
C HIS A 3 23.78 -17.65 15.55
N SER A 4 23.67 -16.69 14.64
CA SER A 4 22.55 -15.76 14.59
C SER A 4 21.25 -16.54 14.30
N ARG A 5 20.49 -16.84 15.35
CA ARG A 5 19.13 -17.36 15.21
C ARG A 5 18.26 -16.25 14.64
N ILE A 6 18.04 -16.30 13.33
CA ILE A 6 17.00 -15.51 12.65
C ILE A 6 15.66 -15.99 13.18
N ARG A 7 15.14 -15.34 14.21
CA ARG A 7 13.76 -15.55 14.70
C ARG A 7 12.82 -14.91 13.67
N ARG A 8 12.46 -15.68 12.64
CA ARG A 8 11.43 -15.33 11.66
C ARG A 8 10.07 -15.31 12.36
N GLN A 9 9.73 -14.21 13.02
CA GLN A 9 8.33 -13.88 13.28
C GLN A 9 7.82 -13.24 11.99
N SER A 10 7.27 -14.06 11.09
CA SER A 10 6.60 -13.62 9.88
C SER A 10 5.38 -12.79 10.29
N GLY A 11 5.55 -11.47 10.37
CA GLY A 11 4.50 -10.50 10.67
C GLY A 11 3.58 -10.28 9.47
N GLY A 12 3.14 -11.37 8.83
CA GLY A 12 2.28 -11.32 7.66
C GLY A 12 0.83 -11.60 8.02
N GLY A 13 -0.06 -10.74 7.56
CA GLY A 13 -1.51 -10.90 7.69
C GLY A 13 -2.13 -11.23 6.34
N PHE A 14 -3.01 -12.22 6.32
CA PHE A 14 -3.87 -12.49 5.17
C PHE A 14 -5.31 -12.15 5.55
N THR A 15 -5.98 -11.39 4.71
CA THR A 15 -7.38 -10.99 4.90
C THR A 15 -8.14 -11.34 3.64
N VAL A 16 -9.32 -11.96 3.83
CA VAL A 16 -10.30 -12.15 2.76
C VAL A 16 -11.55 -11.40 3.17
N ASP A 17 -12.03 -10.57 2.25
CA ASP A 17 -13.25 -9.79 2.43
C ASP A 17 -14.21 -10.08 1.27
N ALA A 18 -15.50 -10.12 1.59
CA ALA A 18 -16.58 -10.26 0.63
C ALA A 18 -17.63 -9.18 0.90
N THR A 19 -17.63 -8.14 0.09
CA THR A 19 -18.52 -6.99 0.25
C THR A 19 -19.49 -6.91 -0.92
N ARG A 20 -20.79 -6.75 -0.64
CA ARG A 20 -21.81 -6.56 -1.67
C ARG A 20 -21.70 -5.17 -2.27
N THR A 21 -21.60 -5.07 -3.58
CA THR A 21 -21.53 -3.80 -4.31
C THR A 21 -22.93 -3.22 -4.50
N GLN A 22 -23.05 -1.90 -4.54
CA GLN A 22 -24.33 -1.20 -4.72
C GLN A 22 -25.05 -1.58 -6.03
N GLY A 23 -24.31 -2.09 -7.02
CA GLY A 23 -24.85 -2.60 -8.28
C GLY A 23 -25.34 -4.05 -8.24
N GLY A 24 -25.42 -4.70 -7.07
CA GLY A 24 -25.93 -6.07 -6.96
C GLY A 24 -24.90 -7.18 -7.24
N GLY A 25 -23.63 -6.85 -7.38
CA GLY A 25 -22.52 -7.82 -7.39
C GLY A 25 -21.93 -8.04 -6.01
N THR A 26 -21.01 -9.00 -5.89
CA THR A 26 -20.23 -9.27 -4.69
C THR A 26 -18.75 -9.12 -5.02
N LEU A 27 -18.11 -8.09 -4.45
CA LEU A 27 -16.67 -7.93 -4.50
C LEU A 27 -16.04 -8.91 -3.52
N VAL A 28 -15.27 -9.86 -4.03
CA VAL A 28 -14.42 -10.73 -3.22
C VAL A 28 -12.99 -10.25 -3.39
N SER A 29 -12.35 -9.88 -2.29
CA SER A 29 -10.94 -9.48 -2.27
C SER A 29 -10.15 -10.31 -1.28
N ALA A 30 -8.95 -10.70 -1.67
CA ALA A 30 -7.98 -11.34 -0.80
C ALA A 30 -6.70 -10.53 -0.85
N GLN A 31 -6.16 -10.18 0.31
CA GLN A 31 -4.92 -9.44 0.44
C GLN A 31 -4.00 -10.12 1.45
N GLY A 32 -2.74 -10.25 1.10
CA GLY A 32 -1.67 -10.76 1.94
C GLY A 32 -0.62 -9.68 2.11
N THR A 33 -0.16 -9.48 3.33
CA THR A 33 1.01 -8.69 3.65
C THR A 33 2.03 -9.60 4.32
N SER A 34 3.31 -9.34 4.12
CA SER A 34 4.39 -10.12 4.73
C SER A 34 5.64 -9.27 4.89
N THR A 35 6.12 -9.16 6.14
CA THR A 35 7.43 -8.55 6.40
C THR A 35 8.53 -9.47 5.88
N VAL A 36 9.19 -9.09 4.79
CA VAL A 36 10.30 -9.85 4.19
C VAL A 36 11.62 -9.53 4.83
N TRP A 37 11.76 -8.32 5.38
CA TRP A 37 12.96 -7.90 6.06
C TRP A 37 12.62 -6.96 7.21
N ARG A 38 13.39 -7.07 8.29
CA ARG A 38 13.32 -6.16 9.43
C ARG A 38 14.74 -5.93 9.93
N SER A 39 15.10 -4.67 10.16
CA SER A 39 16.38 -4.31 10.74
C SER A 39 16.51 -4.91 12.15
N THR A 40 17.74 -5.25 12.53
CA THR A 40 18.09 -5.71 13.88
C THR A 40 17.62 -4.72 14.96
N ASP A 41 17.69 -3.43 14.65
CA ASP A 41 17.27 -2.34 15.55
C ASP A 41 15.74 -2.18 15.63
N ARG A 42 14.99 -2.96 14.83
CA ARG A 42 13.53 -2.87 14.65
C ARG A 42 13.01 -1.50 14.21
N GLN A 43 13.90 -0.58 13.85
CA GLN A 43 13.53 0.74 13.33
C GLN A 43 13.09 0.68 11.87
N SER A 44 13.67 -0.21 11.07
CA SER A 44 13.30 -0.36 9.66
C SER A 44 12.64 -1.70 9.40
N GLN A 45 11.63 -1.73 8.53
CA GLN A 45 11.10 -2.96 7.97
C GLN A 45 10.72 -2.78 6.51
N VAL A 46 10.80 -3.88 5.76
CA VAL A 46 10.29 -4.00 4.40
C VAL A 46 9.16 -5.01 4.45
N ASP A 47 7.99 -4.54 4.05
CA ASP A 47 6.78 -5.32 3.91
C ASP A 47 6.48 -5.50 2.42
N LEU A 48 6.12 -6.71 2.03
CA LEU A 48 5.53 -6.99 0.72
C LEU A 48 4.04 -7.15 0.90
N ASN A 49 3.27 -6.61 -0.04
CA ASN A 49 1.84 -6.81 -0.12
C ASN A 49 1.47 -7.44 -1.47
N GLY A 50 0.43 -8.25 -1.47
CA GLY A 50 -0.15 -8.86 -2.65
C GLY A 50 -1.65 -8.90 -2.47
N HIS A 51 -2.42 -8.45 -3.45
CA HIS A 51 -3.86 -8.45 -3.37
C HIS A 51 -4.48 -8.93 -4.68
N VAL A 52 -5.60 -9.62 -4.57
CA VAL A 52 -6.42 -10.04 -5.70
C VAL A 52 -7.87 -9.74 -5.36
N SER A 53 -8.60 -9.14 -6.28
CA SER A 53 -10.01 -8.84 -6.09
C SER A 53 -10.80 -9.13 -7.36
N ARG A 54 -12.05 -9.53 -7.19
CA ARG A 54 -12.95 -9.82 -8.30
C ARG A 54 -14.39 -9.56 -7.90
N VAL A 55 -15.15 -8.95 -8.79
CA VAL A 55 -16.60 -8.80 -8.62
C VAL A 55 -17.31 -9.99 -9.28
N TYR A 56 -18.11 -10.69 -8.50
CA TYR A 56 -18.97 -11.80 -8.92
C TYR A 56 -20.43 -11.34 -8.98
N GLY A 57 -21.10 -11.58 -10.11
CA GLY A 57 -22.50 -11.19 -10.30
C GLY A 57 -22.75 -9.68 -10.47
N GLY A 58 -24.01 -9.32 -10.76
CA GLY A 58 -24.47 -7.96 -11.06
C GLY A 58 -24.90 -7.78 -12.53
N PRO A 59 -25.46 -6.61 -12.91
CA PRO A 59 -25.98 -6.32 -14.25
C PRO A 59 -24.97 -6.49 -15.40
N GLY A 60 -23.66 -6.47 -15.09
CA GLY A 60 -22.57 -6.67 -16.06
C GLY A 60 -21.90 -8.05 -16.00
N GLY A 61 -22.43 -9.01 -15.24
CA GLY A 61 -21.82 -10.33 -15.06
C GLY A 61 -20.53 -10.32 -14.23
N ASN A 62 -19.70 -11.36 -14.39
CA ASN A 62 -18.44 -11.49 -13.64
C ASN A 62 -17.38 -10.54 -14.18
N SER A 63 -16.88 -9.63 -13.34
CA SER A 63 -15.77 -8.76 -13.73
C SER A 63 -14.44 -9.54 -13.79
N PRO A 64 -13.47 -9.07 -14.58
CA PRO A 64 -12.11 -9.60 -14.57
C PRO A 64 -11.49 -9.50 -13.18
N PRO A 65 -10.68 -10.48 -12.74
CA PRO A 65 -9.94 -10.36 -11.50
C PRO A 65 -8.86 -9.28 -11.64
N THR A 66 -8.81 -8.35 -10.69
CA THR A 66 -7.68 -7.46 -10.46
C THR A 66 -6.67 -8.19 -9.60
N TYR A 67 -5.41 -8.22 -10.01
CA TYR A 67 -4.31 -8.71 -9.19
C TYR A 67 -3.26 -7.64 -9.08
N GLY A 68 -2.67 -7.51 -7.90
CA GLY A 68 -1.66 -6.52 -7.64
C GLY A 68 -0.75 -6.92 -6.52
N GLY A 69 0.31 -6.14 -6.37
CA GLY A 69 1.26 -6.31 -5.31
C GLY A 69 2.15 -5.09 -5.20
N GLY A 70 2.73 -4.96 -4.02
CA GLY A 70 3.55 -3.83 -3.68
C GLY A 70 4.61 -4.20 -2.67
N ALA A 71 5.46 -3.22 -2.44
CA ALA A 71 6.48 -3.25 -1.42
C ALA A 71 6.47 -1.91 -0.70
N SER A 72 6.49 -1.95 0.62
CA SER A 72 6.66 -0.77 1.45
C SER A 72 7.84 -0.92 2.37
N PHE A 73 8.71 0.08 2.37
CA PHE A 73 9.74 0.27 3.36
C PHE A 73 9.25 1.30 4.38
N ASN A 74 9.29 0.95 5.65
CA ASN A 74 8.95 1.89 6.72
C ASN A 74 10.11 2.00 7.71
N HIS A 75 10.47 3.23 8.06
CA HIS A 75 11.46 3.57 9.07
C HIS A 75 10.83 4.36 10.19
N ASN A 76 10.73 3.71 11.35
CA ASN A 76 10.06 4.16 12.55
C ASN A 76 10.53 5.56 12.97
N GLY A 77 9.64 6.54 12.80
CA GLY A 77 9.88 7.94 13.19
C GLY A 77 10.59 8.83 12.16
N ARG A 78 10.98 8.32 10.98
CA ARG A 78 11.56 9.17 9.92
C ARG A 78 10.78 9.18 8.63
N GLY A 79 9.98 8.15 8.36
CA GLY A 79 9.23 8.07 7.12
C GLY A 79 9.14 6.67 6.54
N GLY A 80 8.42 6.54 5.44
CA GLY A 80 8.28 5.31 4.70
C GLY A 80 8.04 5.58 3.23
N VAL A 81 8.30 4.59 2.39
CA VAL A 81 8.02 4.62 0.97
C VAL A 81 7.34 3.33 0.58
N GLY A 82 6.27 3.43 -0.19
CA GLY A 82 5.49 2.32 -0.70
C GLY A 82 5.36 2.41 -2.21
N LEU A 83 5.48 1.28 -2.88
CA LEU A 83 5.16 1.14 -4.30
C LEU A 83 4.15 0.01 -4.41
N ASP A 84 3.09 0.20 -5.19
CA ASP A 84 2.08 -0.81 -5.46
C ASP A 84 1.68 -0.77 -6.93
N VAL A 85 1.60 -1.95 -7.53
CA VAL A 85 1.15 -2.13 -8.92
C VAL A 85 0.01 -3.12 -8.95
N SER A 86 -1.09 -2.76 -9.59
CA SER A 86 -2.23 -3.64 -9.82
C SER A 86 -2.61 -3.65 -11.28
N ARG A 87 -3.06 -4.80 -11.78
CA ARG A 87 -3.48 -4.99 -13.16
C ARG A 87 -4.84 -5.66 -13.18
N THR A 88 -5.71 -5.09 -13.99
CA THR A 88 -7.05 -5.61 -14.25
C THR A 88 -7.14 -5.91 -15.75
N PRO A 89 -7.31 -7.18 -16.16
CA PRO A 89 -7.48 -7.54 -17.55
C PRO A 89 -8.65 -6.76 -18.18
N GLY A 90 -8.40 -6.13 -19.32
CA GLY A 90 -9.39 -5.28 -20.01
C GLY A 90 -9.48 -3.84 -19.52
N TYR A 91 -9.00 -3.51 -18.31
CA TYR A 91 -9.10 -2.17 -17.72
C TYR A 91 -7.75 -1.44 -17.58
N GLY A 92 -6.62 -2.17 -17.59
CA GLY A 92 -5.28 -1.58 -17.55
C GLY A 92 -4.47 -1.96 -16.31
N THR A 93 -3.34 -1.29 -16.13
CA THR A 93 -2.38 -1.45 -15.04
C THR A 93 -2.27 -0.14 -14.27
N GLN A 94 -2.60 -0.13 -12.99
CA GLN A 94 -2.42 1.00 -12.10
C GLN A 94 -1.10 0.85 -11.34
N LEU A 95 -0.22 1.84 -11.48
CA LEU A 95 0.97 2.01 -10.67
C LEU A 95 0.70 3.08 -9.62
N SER A 96 1.11 2.86 -8.40
CA SER A 96 1.04 3.82 -7.31
C SER A 96 2.33 3.79 -6.50
N ALA A 97 2.72 4.97 -6.05
CA ALA A 97 3.89 5.23 -5.27
C ALA A 97 3.52 6.24 -4.19
N GLN A 98 3.93 5.97 -2.96
CA GLN A 98 3.65 6.81 -1.81
C GLN A 98 4.94 6.97 -1.04
N ALA A 99 5.20 8.18 -0.57
CA ALA A 99 6.35 8.47 0.28
C ALA A 99 5.88 9.37 1.41
N GLN A 100 6.34 9.10 2.61
CA GLN A 100 6.11 9.91 3.79
C GLN A 100 7.43 10.11 4.51
N ALA A 101 7.63 11.29 5.06
CA ALA A 101 8.82 11.63 5.83
C ALA A 101 8.45 12.52 7.01
N ASN A 102 8.96 12.21 8.19
CA ASN A 102 8.93 13.14 9.31
C ASN A 102 10.08 14.12 9.09
N LEU A 103 9.76 15.36 8.72
CA LEU A 103 10.76 16.39 8.43
C LEU A 103 11.35 16.95 9.71
N TRP A 104 10.52 17.11 10.74
CA TRP A 104 10.94 17.69 12.00
C TRP A 104 10.04 17.25 13.14
N ARG A 105 10.64 17.15 14.32
CA ARG A 105 9.92 16.92 15.57
C ARG A 105 10.60 17.74 16.66
N SER A 106 9.81 18.51 17.41
CA SER A 106 10.30 19.24 18.57
C SER A 106 10.84 18.27 19.62
N ARG A 107 11.84 18.71 20.38
CA ARG A 107 12.47 17.94 21.46
C ARG A 107 11.46 17.56 22.55
N ASP A 108 10.47 18.41 22.76
CA ASP A 108 9.41 18.23 23.76
C ASP A 108 8.22 17.43 23.20
N GLY A 109 8.26 17.04 21.92
CA GLY A 109 7.19 16.25 21.27
C GLY A 109 5.88 17.02 21.01
N MET A 110 5.77 18.28 21.46
CA MET A 110 4.58 19.11 21.24
C MET A 110 4.35 19.45 19.77
N SER A 111 5.40 19.56 18.96
CA SER A 111 5.28 19.95 17.54
C SER A 111 5.89 18.90 16.62
N SER A 112 5.21 18.57 15.53
CA SER A 112 5.74 17.75 14.44
C SER A 112 5.44 18.35 13.07
N LEU A 113 6.38 18.13 12.15
CA LEU A 113 6.23 18.44 10.74
C LEU A 113 6.42 17.15 9.95
N ASP A 114 5.37 16.77 9.24
CA ASP A 114 5.32 15.55 8.44
C ASP A 114 5.05 15.93 6.99
N ALA A 115 5.75 15.30 6.05
CA ALA A 115 5.54 15.47 4.63
C ALA A 115 5.08 14.16 4.00
N THR A 116 4.06 14.23 3.16
CA THR A 116 3.56 13.08 2.42
C THR A 116 3.47 13.44 0.95
N GLY A 117 3.92 12.53 0.09
CA GLY A 117 3.80 12.60 -1.35
C GLY A 117 3.19 11.30 -1.88
N SER A 118 2.32 11.43 -2.87
CA SER A 118 1.73 10.32 -3.59
C SER A 118 1.82 10.56 -5.08
N TYR A 119 2.09 9.51 -5.83
CA TYR A 119 2.09 9.49 -7.28
C TYR A 119 1.36 8.23 -7.71
N SER A 120 0.45 8.35 -8.67
CA SER A 120 -0.24 7.21 -9.25
C SER A 120 -0.47 7.44 -10.73
N ARG A 121 -0.42 6.36 -11.52
CA ARG A 121 -0.64 6.42 -12.94
C ARG A 121 -1.24 5.12 -13.43
N ASN A 122 -2.31 5.24 -14.20
CA ASN A 122 -2.96 4.14 -14.89
C ASN A 122 -2.43 4.03 -16.33
N TYR A 123 -1.99 2.84 -16.68
CA TYR A 123 -1.43 2.46 -17.97
C TYR A 123 -2.38 1.49 -18.66
N GLY A 124 -2.94 1.89 -19.80
CA GLY A 124 -3.88 1.07 -20.57
C GLY A 124 -5.30 1.04 -20.01
N GLY A 125 -6.19 0.36 -20.77
CA GLY A 125 -7.64 0.35 -20.57
C GLY A 125 -8.37 0.76 -21.86
N PRO A 126 -9.70 0.65 -21.92
CA PRO A 126 -10.50 1.01 -23.10
C PRO A 126 -10.34 2.47 -23.51
N TYR A 127 -9.87 3.31 -22.57
CA TYR A 127 -9.68 4.76 -22.72
C TYR A 127 -8.19 5.18 -22.80
N GLY A 128 -7.26 4.22 -22.92
CA GLY A 128 -5.82 4.49 -23.05
C GLY A 128 -5.06 4.73 -21.73
N THR A 129 -3.83 5.21 -21.84
CA THR A 129 -2.99 5.59 -20.68
C THR A 129 -3.57 6.84 -20.03
N GLY A 130 -4.08 6.71 -18.80
CA GLY A 130 -4.59 7.86 -18.10
C GLY A 130 -3.48 8.77 -17.57
N ARG A 131 -3.90 9.97 -17.15
CA ARG A 131 -2.98 11.02 -16.72
C ARG A 131 -2.35 10.64 -15.38
N PRO A 132 -1.05 10.90 -15.18
CA PRO A 132 -0.45 10.78 -13.86
C PRO A 132 -1.19 11.68 -12.88
N ASN A 133 -1.59 11.12 -11.75
CA ASN A 133 -2.09 11.85 -10.61
C ASN A 133 -1.00 11.87 -9.55
N TYR A 134 -0.57 13.06 -9.16
CA TYR A 134 0.39 13.25 -8.10
C TYR A 134 -0.06 14.37 -7.19
N GLY A 135 0.30 14.25 -5.94
CA GLY A 135 -0.06 15.19 -4.90
C GLY A 135 0.89 15.04 -3.74
N GLY A 136 1.01 16.11 -2.96
CA GLY A 136 1.75 16.07 -1.72
C GLY A 136 1.18 17.10 -0.77
N PHE A 137 1.36 16.85 0.51
CA PHE A 137 0.96 17.76 1.56
C PHE A 137 1.98 17.70 2.68
N ILE A 138 2.08 18.81 3.40
CA ILE A 138 2.87 18.91 4.60
C ILE A 138 1.88 19.14 5.73
N ASN A 139 1.97 18.35 6.77
CA ASN A 139 1.16 18.45 7.96
C ASN A 139 2.02 19.00 9.11
N PHE A 140 1.57 20.12 9.69
CA PHE A 140 2.15 20.65 10.92
C PHE A 140 1.15 20.41 12.04
N ASN A 141 1.58 19.67 13.06
CA ASN A 141 0.76 19.40 14.23
C ASN A 141 1.42 20.04 15.45
N HIS A 142 0.66 20.79 16.25
CA HIS A 142 1.10 21.38 17.52
C HIS A 142 0.07 21.06 18.60
N ARG A 143 0.51 20.38 19.66
CA ARG A 143 -0.29 20.08 20.85
C ARG A 143 0.11 21.05 21.96
N PHE A 144 -0.90 21.69 22.54
CA PHE A 144 -0.81 22.62 23.67
C PHE A 144 -1.24 21.93 24.97
#